data_AF-A0A6D2J9R1-F1
#
_entry.id   AF-A0A6D2J9R1-F1
#
_cell.length_a   1.000
_cell.length_b   1.000
_cell.length_c   1.000
_cell.angle_alpha   90.00
_cell.angle_beta   90.00
_cell.angle_gamma   90.00
#
_symmetry.space_group_name_H-M   'P 1'
#
loop_
_entity.id
_entity.type
_entity.pdbx_description
1 polymer ?
#
loop_
_entity_poly.entity_id
_entity_poly.type
_entity_poly.pdbx_seq_one_letter_code
_entity_poly.pdbx_strand_id
1 'polypeptide(L)'
;MCSKQLFEPSRNPKLFVIGDSYADTGNMRQDAVSWKSPYGITFPGKPSGRYSDGHISTDLLELTGKSNDWKEERILPSEDPKCLTLRLINLRLKSTQVDLLVNLFIARSAYTFNDISSSDVAVLTYSGSDYLNYIAKNGISVYKAFVPFIMEDINYCLLKLDGLVFKNIAVTSLPPIGCLPHFTYASSFKSCNETYGEVVELHNKLLKVAVGKLNVEARLRKKGQRFFIIDLHKAFMTVLKKKGRKRFRNPLKPCCEGDCANVDEKGAKKYTVCDDPKSAFFWDKVNPTQEGWKSIYSWLLRLRPLARPFLSCLIGSGSSARFWFDDWTGLGPLLDLSGANGPRVTGINRFPSVGEVIRNGEWDLPRGRHPIIVLLKAALPAIPPILTTVPDGFSWRDPTTGKQGNFSASNTWLALHPPGVSVSWTEAVWFSQRIHKHAFIHWVTARDRLPTRDRLRSWGLDVPSVCLLCNSEPETRSHLFFRCPFTAEVWNSFYSHSALTIPQDFEAAQAWVISSFSDAKKKVISKLLLQATVY
;
A
#
# COMPACT_ATOMS: atom_id res chain seq x y z
N MET A 1 29.37 16.26 15.98
CA MET A 1 29.94 15.56 14.81
C MET A 1 28.80 15.04 13.96
N CYS A 2 28.42 15.76 12.89
CA CYS A 2 27.43 15.29 11.93
C CYS A 2 28.04 14.16 11.10
N SER A 3 27.55 12.92 11.24
CA SER A 3 27.91 11.89 10.28
C SER A 3 27.26 12.27 8.94
N LYS A 4 28.10 12.61 7.96
CA LYS A 4 27.72 12.56 6.56
C LYS A 4 27.37 11.10 6.28
N GLN A 5 26.07 10.75 6.29
CA GLN A 5 25.60 9.58 5.60
C GLN A 5 25.88 9.84 4.11
N LEU A 6 27.04 9.36 3.66
CA LEU A 6 27.36 9.26 2.24
C LEU A 6 26.21 8.47 1.62
N PHE A 7 25.44 9.13 0.76
CA PHE A 7 24.43 8.48 -0.06
C PHE A 7 25.15 7.42 -0.89
N GLU A 8 24.91 6.15 -0.60
CA GLU A 8 25.33 5.07 -1.51
C GLU A 8 24.67 5.34 -2.85
N PRO A 9 25.44 5.35 -3.96
CA PRO A 9 24.89 5.62 -5.27
C PRO A 9 23.93 4.47 -5.63
N SER A 10 22.63 4.75 -5.64
CA SER A 10 21.59 3.73 -5.74
C SER A 10 21.43 3.27 -7.18
N ARG A 11 21.87 2.05 -7.51
CA ARG A 11 21.46 1.43 -8.78
C ARG A 11 19.96 1.14 -8.77
N ASN A 12 19.37 1.01 -9.96
CA ASN A 12 17.99 0.52 -10.11
C ASN A 12 17.79 -0.73 -9.23
N PRO A 13 16.76 -0.73 -8.37
CA PRO A 13 16.55 -1.83 -7.45
C PRO A 13 16.28 -3.12 -8.23
N LYS A 14 17.04 -4.17 -7.93
CA LYS A 14 16.79 -5.51 -8.46
C LYS A 14 15.66 -6.16 -7.65
N LEU A 15 14.87 -6.97 -8.36
CA LEU A 15 13.83 -7.80 -7.77
C LEU A 15 14.28 -9.25 -7.73
N PHE A 16 14.23 -9.86 -6.56
CA PHE A 16 14.50 -11.29 -6.34
C PHE A 16 13.19 -11.97 -5.95
N VAL A 17 12.56 -12.69 -6.86
CA VAL A 17 11.22 -13.27 -6.62
C VAL A 17 11.32 -14.78 -6.40
N ILE A 18 10.73 -15.23 -5.29
CA ILE A 18 10.56 -16.63 -4.89
C ILE A 18 9.06 -16.94 -4.88
N GLY A 19 8.64 -18.07 -5.44
CA GLY A 19 7.22 -18.29 -5.62
C GLY A 19 6.78 -19.53 -6.38
N ASP A 20 5.55 -19.45 -6.85
CA ASP A 20 4.86 -20.47 -7.63
C ASP A 20 4.31 -19.88 -8.94
N SER A 21 3.19 -20.38 -9.44
CA SER A 21 2.60 -19.96 -10.72
C SER A 21 2.30 -18.46 -10.83
N TYR A 22 2.10 -17.77 -9.70
CA TYR A 22 1.89 -16.32 -9.70
C TYR A 22 3.17 -15.53 -9.97
N ALA A 23 4.33 -16.15 -9.76
CA ALA A 23 5.65 -15.54 -9.92
C ALA A 23 6.47 -16.11 -11.09
N ASP A 24 6.10 -17.29 -11.60
CA ASP A 24 6.89 -18.04 -12.58
C ASP A 24 6.87 -17.40 -13.99
N THR A 25 8.01 -16.85 -14.39
CA THR A 25 8.23 -16.26 -15.71
C THR A 25 8.85 -17.22 -16.73
N GLY A 26 8.87 -18.53 -16.44
CA GLY A 26 9.40 -19.58 -17.33
C GLY A 26 10.47 -20.49 -16.72
N ASN A 27 10.40 -20.77 -15.43
CA ASN A 27 11.35 -21.59 -14.67
C ASN A 27 10.97 -23.07 -14.62
N MET A 28 9.70 -23.41 -14.86
CA MET A 28 9.27 -24.80 -14.98
C MET A 28 9.82 -25.46 -16.25
N ARG A 29 9.96 -26.79 -16.22
CA ARG A 29 10.38 -27.57 -17.40
C ARG A 29 9.42 -27.36 -18.59
N GLN A 30 9.94 -27.46 -19.80
CA GLN A 30 9.21 -27.18 -21.05
C GLN A 30 8.05 -28.16 -21.34
N ASP A 31 7.92 -29.25 -20.58
CA ASP A 31 6.79 -30.18 -20.64
C ASP A 31 5.58 -29.73 -19.79
N ALA A 32 5.76 -28.74 -18.91
CA ALA A 32 4.69 -28.18 -18.09
C ALA A 32 3.60 -27.51 -18.93
N VAL A 33 2.38 -27.42 -18.39
CA VAL A 33 1.22 -26.85 -19.10
C VAL A 33 1.45 -25.39 -19.54
N SER A 34 2.22 -24.61 -18.77
CA SER A 34 2.54 -23.21 -19.08
C SER A 34 3.44 -23.03 -20.31
N TRP A 35 4.05 -24.11 -20.80
CA TRP A 35 4.83 -24.15 -22.05
C TRP A 35 4.03 -24.70 -23.24
N LYS A 36 2.73 -24.91 -23.08
CA LYS A 36 1.83 -25.42 -24.12
C LYS A 36 0.72 -24.41 -24.42
N SER A 37 0.22 -24.42 -25.66
CA SER A 37 -0.94 -23.61 -26.04
C SER A 37 -2.16 -24.04 -25.21
N PRO A 38 -2.95 -23.11 -24.62
CA PRO A 38 -3.10 -21.71 -25.01
C PRO A 38 -2.34 -20.69 -24.16
N TYR A 39 -1.41 -21.11 -23.28
CA TYR A 39 -0.68 -20.16 -22.44
C TYR A 39 0.17 -19.19 -23.29
N GLY A 40 0.24 -17.93 -22.86
CA GLY A 40 1.01 -16.87 -23.53
C GLY A 40 0.40 -16.28 -24.82
N ILE A 41 -0.86 -16.58 -25.15
CA ILE A 41 -1.52 -16.07 -26.38
C ILE A 41 -1.62 -14.54 -26.48
N THR A 42 -1.73 -13.84 -25.35
CA THR A 42 -1.76 -12.36 -25.29
C THR A 42 -0.35 -11.79 -25.27
N PHE A 43 0.55 -12.40 -24.49
CA PHE A 43 1.97 -12.07 -24.48
C PHE A 43 2.79 -13.30 -24.09
N PRO A 44 3.87 -13.63 -24.82
CA PRO A 44 4.41 -12.98 -26.02
C PRO A 44 3.73 -13.39 -27.35
N GLY A 45 2.52 -13.96 -27.33
CA GLY A 45 1.85 -14.55 -28.49
C GLY A 45 2.15 -16.04 -28.70
N LYS A 46 2.90 -16.65 -27.77
CA LYS A 46 3.25 -18.07 -27.73
C LYS A 46 3.54 -18.49 -26.28
N PRO A 47 3.51 -19.80 -25.97
CA PRO A 47 3.85 -20.26 -24.63
C PRO A 47 5.25 -19.81 -24.20
N SER A 48 5.35 -19.30 -22.98
CA SER A 48 6.59 -18.76 -22.40
C SER A 48 6.88 -19.31 -21.01
N GLY A 49 6.15 -20.33 -20.57
CA GLY A 49 6.23 -20.87 -19.21
C GLY A 49 5.50 -20.03 -18.14
N ARG A 50 4.85 -18.92 -18.51
CA ARG A 50 3.95 -18.16 -17.62
C ARG A 50 2.60 -18.85 -17.49
N TYR A 51 2.10 -18.98 -16.28
CA TYR A 51 0.76 -19.53 -16.01
C TYR A 51 -0.35 -18.48 -16.23
N SER A 52 -0.39 -17.87 -17.42
CA SER A 52 -1.41 -16.90 -17.82
C SER A 52 -1.51 -16.83 -19.35
N ASP A 53 -2.43 -16.03 -19.88
CA ASP A 53 -2.43 -15.63 -21.29
C ASP A 53 -1.32 -14.63 -21.61
N GLY A 54 -0.76 -13.95 -20.59
CA GLY A 54 0.27 -12.94 -20.77
C GLY A 54 1.11 -12.67 -19.53
N HIS A 55 1.41 -11.40 -19.26
CA HIS A 55 2.15 -10.96 -18.08
C HIS A 55 1.48 -11.37 -16.76
N ILE A 56 2.32 -11.75 -15.79
CA ILE A 56 1.93 -12.19 -14.45
C ILE A 56 2.33 -11.17 -13.37
N SER A 57 2.11 -11.52 -12.10
CA SER A 57 2.43 -10.69 -10.94
C SER A 57 3.88 -10.18 -10.96
N THR A 58 4.85 -11.05 -11.25
CA THR A 58 6.28 -10.69 -11.31
C THR A 58 6.57 -9.63 -12.37
N ASP A 59 6.05 -9.81 -13.58
CA ASP A 59 6.26 -8.87 -14.68
C ASP A 59 5.72 -7.48 -14.32
N LEU A 60 4.51 -7.43 -13.75
CA LEU A 60 3.90 -6.17 -13.32
C LEU A 60 4.64 -5.57 -12.13
N LEU A 61 5.14 -6.38 -11.20
CA LEU A 61 5.95 -5.88 -10.08
C LEU A 61 7.23 -5.20 -10.58
N GLU A 62 7.91 -5.80 -11.56
CA GLU A 62 9.08 -5.19 -12.22
C GLU A 62 8.74 -3.87 -12.89
N LEU A 63 7.64 -3.85 -13.66
CA LEU A 63 7.20 -2.64 -14.35
C LEU A 63 6.79 -1.52 -13.38
N THR A 64 6.38 -1.82 -12.14
CA THR A 64 6.07 -0.77 -11.14
C THR A 64 7.26 0.15 -10.88
N GLY A 65 8.47 -0.39 -10.97
CA GLY A 65 9.72 0.35 -10.85
C GLY A 65 10.15 1.10 -12.11
N LYS A 66 9.57 0.79 -13.29
CA LYS A 66 10.04 1.30 -14.60
C LYS A 66 9.06 2.21 -15.33
N SER A 67 7.75 2.07 -15.12
CA SER A 67 6.74 2.84 -15.87
C SER A 67 5.54 3.24 -15.02
N ASN A 68 4.94 4.34 -15.44
CA ASN A 68 3.81 5.03 -14.83
C ASN A 68 2.50 4.89 -15.62
N ASP A 69 2.56 4.32 -16.83
CA ASP A 69 1.42 4.20 -17.73
C ASP A 69 1.21 2.75 -18.17
N TRP A 70 0.10 2.17 -17.75
CA TRP A 70 -0.31 0.79 -18.03
C TRP A 70 -1.37 0.71 -19.14
N LYS A 71 -1.75 1.86 -19.71
CA LYS A 71 -2.91 1.97 -20.60
C LYS A 71 -2.62 1.68 -22.07
N GLU A 72 -1.37 1.45 -22.47
CA GLU A 72 -1.05 1.14 -23.86
C GLU A 72 -0.19 -0.11 -24.02
N GLU A 73 -0.66 -0.96 -24.93
CA GLU A 73 -0.05 -2.21 -25.36
C GLU A 73 1.22 -1.94 -26.14
N ARG A 74 2.35 -1.93 -25.43
CA ARG A 74 3.66 -2.39 -25.90
C ARG A 74 4.56 -2.45 -24.68
N ILE A 75 4.35 -3.50 -23.90
CA ILE A 75 5.36 -3.93 -22.94
C ILE A 75 6.48 -4.48 -23.82
N LEU A 76 7.51 -3.67 -24.02
CA LEU A 76 8.68 -4.08 -24.79
C LEU A 76 9.24 -5.35 -24.15
N PRO A 77 9.64 -6.36 -24.93
CA PRO A 77 10.37 -7.49 -24.40
C PRO A 77 11.63 -6.92 -23.75
N SER A 78 11.79 -7.05 -22.44
CA SER A 78 13.14 -6.94 -21.90
C SER A 78 13.85 -8.22 -22.30
N GLU A 79 14.67 -8.14 -23.35
CA GLU A 79 15.74 -9.12 -23.62
C GLU A 79 16.82 -9.10 -22.52
N ASP A 80 16.70 -8.18 -21.56
CA ASP A 80 17.63 -7.97 -20.46
C ASP A 80 17.00 -8.45 -19.12
N PRO A 81 17.46 -9.56 -18.52
CA PRO A 81 16.87 -10.17 -17.33
C PRO A 81 17.26 -9.36 -16.07
N LYS A 82 16.65 -8.18 -15.88
CA LYS A 82 16.81 -7.38 -14.66
C LYS A 82 15.80 -7.75 -13.57
N CYS A 83 14.77 -8.53 -13.89
CA CYS A 83 14.06 -9.34 -12.92
C CYS A 83 14.78 -10.67 -12.78
N LEU A 84 15.40 -10.88 -11.63
CA LEU A 84 15.94 -12.18 -11.29
C LEU A 84 14.80 -13.02 -10.69
N THR A 85 13.85 -13.45 -11.54
CA THR A 85 13.08 -14.65 -11.23
C THR A 85 14.11 -15.77 -11.30
N LEU A 86 14.75 -16.06 -10.19
CA LEU A 86 15.82 -17.05 -10.17
C LEU A 86 15.28 -18.32 -10.84
N ARG A 87 16.05 -18.88 -11.78
CA ARG A 87 15.80 -20.19 -12.41
C ARG A 87 15.92 -21.30 -11.36
N LEU A 88 15.10 -21.25 -10.31
CA LEU A 88 15.07 -22.19 -9.20
C LEU A 88 14.06 -23.28 -9.55
N ILE A 89 14.52 -24.14 -10.45
CA ILE A 89 14.35 -25.60 -10.46
C ILE A 89 13.15 -26.09 -9.64
N ASN A 90 12.09 -26.58 -10.29
CA ASN A 90 11.16 -27.69 -9.94
C ASN A 90 10.73 -27.97 -8.47
N LEU A 91 11.05 -27.11 -7.51
CA LEU A 91 10.89 -27.36 -6.10
C LEU A 91 9.53 -26.84 -5.65
N ARG A 92 8.68 -27.76 -5.18
CA ARG A 92 7.31 -27.45 -4.75
C ARG A 92 7.26 -26.57 -3.49
N LEU A 93 8.24 -26.71 -2.59
CA LEU A 93 8.31 -25.98 -1.33
C LEU A 93 9.15 -24.71 -1.47
N LYS A 94 8.68 -23.61 -0.86
CA LYS A 94 9.32 -22.30 -0.96
C LYS A 94 10.62 -22.26 -0.17
N SER A 95 10.67 -22.92 0.99
CA SER A 95 11.91 -23.14 1.77
C SER A 95 13.05 -23.68 0.92
N THR A 96 12.78 -24.66 0.06
CA THR A 96 13.81 -25.27 -0.79
C THR A 96 14.31 -24.32 -1.87
N GLN A 97 13.43 -23.47 -2.42
CA GLN A 97 13.83 -22.40 -3.34
C GLN A 97 14.71 -21.35 -2.63
N VAL A 98 14.34 -20.96 -1.40
CA VAL A 98 15.15 -20.02 -0.60
C VAL A 98 16.50 -20.63 -0.23
N ASP A 99 16.55 -21.90 0.18
CA ASP A 99 17.82 -22.57 0.49
C ASP A 99 18.72 -22.66 -0.74
N LEU A 100 18.16 -22.93 -1.92
CA LEU A 100 18.92 -22.89 -3.16
C LEU A 100 19.46 -21.49 -3.46
N LEU A 101 18.65 -20.44 -3.25
CA LEU A 101 19.11 -19.05 -3.38
C LEU A 101 20.27 -18.76 -2.41
N VAL A 102 20.12 -19.12 -1.14
CA VAL A 102 21.15 -18.97 -0.12
C VAL A 102 22.43 -19.69 -0.54
N ASN A 103 22.32 -20.92 -1.04
CA ASN A 103 23.47 -21.69 -1.52
C ASN A 103 24.17 -21.04 -2.72
N LEU A 104 23.43 -20.42 -3.65
CA LEU A 104 24.04 -19.69 -4.77
C LEU A 104 24.88 -18.49 -4.30
N PHE A 105 24.48 -17.83 -3.20
CA PHE A 105 25.27 -16.75 -2.59
C PHE A 105 26.47 -17.27 -1.79
N ILE A 106 26.27 -18.33 -0.99
CA ILE A 106 27.33 -18.91 -0.16
C ILE A 106 28.42 -19.55 -1.03
N ALA A 107 28.04 -20.29 -2.05
CA ALA A 107 28.97 -20.96 -2.96
C ALA A 107 29.71 -19.98 -3.90
N ARG A 108 29.37 -18.68 -3.88
CA ARG A 108 29.88 -17.64 -4.80
C ARG A 108 29.83 -18.05 -6.27
N SER A 109 28.81 -18.84 -6.64
CA SER A 109 28.72 -19.41 -7.98
C SER A 109 28.15 -18.39 -8.96
N ALA A 110 26.85 -18.12 -8.85
CA ALA A 110 26.14 -17.17 -9.70
C ALA A 110 26.01 -15.77 -9.07
N TYR A 111 26.11 -15.66 -7.74
CA TYR A 111 25.94 -14.40 -7.00
C TYR A 111 26.90 -14.26 -5.83
N THR A 112 27.20 -13.03 -5.46
CA THR A 112 27.96 -12.65 -4.27
C THR A 112 27.15 -11.69 -3.39
N PHE A 113 27.46 -11.59 -2.09
CA PHE A 113 26.76 -10.64 -1.21
C PHE A 113 26.90 -9.18 -1.65
N ASN A 114 27.97 -8.85 -2.39
CA ASN A 114 28.18 -7.53 -2.98
C ASN A 114 27.22 -7.24 -4.15
N ASP A 115 26.55 -8.27 -4.67
CA ASP A 115 25.53 -8.13 -5.71
C ASP A 115 24.18 -7.67 -5.17
N ILE A 116 24.01 -7.48 -3.85
CA ILE A 116 22.78 -6.98 -3.23
C ILE A 116 23.01 -5.53 -2.76
N SER A 117 22.14 -4.63 -3.22
CA SER A 117 22.09 -3.24 -2.79
C SER A 117 21.00 -3.01 -1.74
N SER A 118 21.14 -1.94 -0.96
CA SER A 118 20.13 -1.50 0.01
C SER A 118 18.78 -1.12 -0.62
N SER A 119 18.74 -0.83 -1.93
CA SER A 119 17.52 -0.56 -2.71
C SER A 119 16.83 -1.84 -3.20
N ASP A 120 17.53 -2.97 -3.30
CA ASP A 120 16.99 -4.22 -3.85
C ASP A 120 15.87 -4.79 -2.95
N VAL A 121 14.98 -5.58 -3.58
CA VAL A 121 13.81 -6.15 -2.93
C VAL A 121 13.76 -7.66 -3.16
N ALA A 122 13.72 -8.43 -2.07
CA ALA A 122 13.36 -9.84 -2.10
C ALA A 122 11.85 -9.99 -1.92
N VAL A 123 11.19 -10.82 -2.73
CA VAL A 123 9.74 -11.01 -2.70
C VAL A 123 9.42 -12.49 -2.61
N LEU A 124 8.71 -12.85 -1.55
CA LEU A 124 8.15 -14.19 -1.35
C LEU A 124 6.66 -14.18 -1.73
N THR A 125 6.28 -15.02 -2.69
CA THR A 125 4.90 -15.08 -3.21
C THR A 125 4.23 -16.42 -2.92
N TYR A 126 2.93 -16.38 -2.64
CA TYR A 126 2.09 -17.56 -2.41
C TYR A 126 0.76 -17.43 -3.19
N SER A 127 0.52 -18.33 -4.15
CA SER A 127 -0.76 -18.45 -4.87
C SER A 127 -1.82 -19.27 -4.10
N GLY A 128 -1.40 -20.00 -3.06
CA GLY A 128 -2.23 -20.98 -2.36
C GLY A 128 -2.14 -22.41 -2.90
N SER A 129 -1.21 -22.68 -3.82
CA SER A 129 -0.89 -24.01 -4.35
C SER A 129 -0.67 -25.07 -3.26
N ASP A 130 -0.01 -24.75 -2.15
CA ASP A 130 0.22 -25.69 -1.04
C ASP A 130 -1.09 -26.11 -0.37
N TYR A 131 -2.00 -25.16 -0.17
CA TYR A 131 -3.34 -25.42 0.36
C TYR A 131 -4.15 -26.29 -0.60
N LEU A 132 -4.15 -25.97 -1.89
CA LEU A 132 -4.85 -26.75 -2.91
C LEU A 132 -4.37 -28.21 -2.91
N ASN A 133 -3.05 -28.42 -2.91
CA ASN A 133 -2.44 -29.75 -2.90
C ASN A 133 -2.74 -30.52 -1.60
N TYR A 134 -2.68 -29.84 -0.45
CA TYR A 134 -2.97 -30.46 0.84
C TYR A 134 -4.44 -30.88 0.94
N ILE A 135 -5.36 -30.01 0.51
CA ILE A 135 -6.80 -30.25 0.54
C ILE A 135 -7.18 -31.38 -0.41
N ALA A 136 -6.58 -31.45 -1.60
CA ALA A 136 -6.82 -32.52 -2.56
C ALA A 136 -6.45 -33.92 -2.00
N LYS A 137 -5.48 -34.00 -1.07
CA LYS A 137 -5.03 -35.26 -0.45
C LYS A 137 -5.75 -35.62 0.84
N ASN A 138 -6.04 -34.63 1.69
CA ASN A 138 -6.48 -34.86 3.07
C ASN A 138 -7.93 -34.41 3.35
N GLY A 139 -8.58 -33.80 2.37
CA GLY A 139 -9.93 -33.24 2.53
C GLY A 139 -9.96 -31.91 3.27
N ILE A 140 -11.12 -31.26 3.22
CA ILE A 140 -11.35 -29.92 3.78
C ILE A 140 -11.57 -29.93 5.29
N SER A 141 -11.60 -31.06 6.00
CA SER A 141 -11.77 -31.05 7.46
C SER A 141 -10.47 -30.75 8.21
N VAL A 142 -9.31 -31.01 7.60
CA VAL A 142 -7.98 -30.97 8.27
C VAL A 142 -7.15 -29.72 7.90
N TYR A 143 -7.59 -28.94 6.92
CA TYR A 143 -6.88 -27.78 6.34
C TYR A 143 -6.57 -26.61 7.30
N LYS A 144 -7.37 -26.36 8.35
CA LYS A 144 -7.02 -25.34 9.37
C LYS A 144 -5.76 -25.72 10.15
N ALA A 145 -5.55 -27.02 10.42
CA ALA A 145 -4.35 -27.53 11.08
C ALA A 145 -3.10 -27.43 10.19
N PHE A 146 -3.26 -27.22 8.88
CA PHE A 146 -2.15 -27.02 7.96
C PHE A 146 -1.60 -25.57 7.98
N VAL A 147 -2.40 -24.60 8.43
CA VAL A 147 -2.01 -23.19 8.44
C VAL A 147 -0.73 -22.93 9.26
N PRO A 148 -0.55 -23.48 10.48
CA PRO A 148 0.69 -23.32 11.24
C PRO A 148 1.94 -23.79 10.49
N PHE A 149 1.88 -24.93 9.77
CA PHE A 149 3.01 -25.45 8.99
C PHE A 149 3.41 -24.51 7.85
N ILE A 150 2.42 -23.94 7.13
CA ILE A 150 2.70 -22.93 6.10
C ILE A 150 3.29 -21.66 6.72
N MET A 151 2.81 -21.25 7.89
CA MET A 151 3.36 -20.08 8.58
C MET A 151 4.80 -20.30 9.06
N GLU A 152 5.15 -21.52 9.46
CA GLU A 152 6.52 -21.90 9.81
C GLU A 152 7.44 -21.84 8.58
N ASP A 153 7.01 -22.38 7.43
CA ASP A 153 7.73 -22.30 6.15
C ASP A 153 7.94 -20.85 5.71
N ILE A 154 6.92 -20.00 5.80
CA ILE A 154 7.03 -18.57 5.51
C ILE A 154 8.04 -17.90 6.45
N ASN A 155 7.95 -18.15 7.75
CA ASN A 155 8.84 -17.53 8.72
C ASN A 155 10.30 -17.96 8.50
N TYR A 156 10.52 -19.24 8.21
CA TYR A 156 11.83 -19.77 7.81
C TYR A 156 12.38 -19.02 6.59
N CYS A 157 11.59 -18.91 5.52
CA CYS A 157 11.99 -18.22 4.30
C CYS A 157 12.37 -16.75 4.58
N LEU A 158 11.55 -16.03 5.36
CA LEU A 158 11.80 -14.62 5.70
C LEU A 158 13.07 -14.44 6.53
N LEU A 159 13.34 -15.33 7.49
CA LEU A 159 14.56 -15.31 8.30
C LEU A 159 15.81 -15.60 7.46
N LYS A 160 15.72 -16.52 6.49
CA LYS A 160 16.82 -16.80 5.57
C LYS A 160 17.13 -15.60 4.67
N LEU A 161 16.10 -14.96 4.12
CA LEU A 161 16.25 -13.75 3.31
C LEU A 161 16.84 -12.58 4.12
N ASP A 162 16.46 -12.43 5.39
CA ASP A 162 17.06 -11.46 6.32
C ASP A 162 18.56 -11.68 6.54
N GLY A 163 18.99 -12.95 6.51
CA GLY A 163 20.40 -13.34 6.55
C GLY A 163 21.21 -12.94 5.30
N LEU A 164 20.56 -12.81 4.14
CA LEU A 164 21.18 -12.48 2.84
C LEU A 164 21.36 -10.97 2.60
N VAL A 165 21.49 -10.16 3.65
CA VAL A 165 21.70 -8.68 3.62
C VAL A 165 20.62 -7.81 2.95
N PHE A 166 19.54 -8.39 2.43
CA PHE A 166 18.41 -7.64 1.88
C PHE A 166 17.84 -6.65 2.91
N LYS A 167 17.73 -5.37 2.52
CA LYS A 167 17.08 -4.33 3.37
C LYS A 167 15.57 -4.32 3.23
N ASN A 168 15.04 -4.80 2.10
CA ASN A 168 13.62 -4.77 1.77
C ASN A 168 13.16 -6.20 1.44
N ILE A 169 12.30 -6.75 2.29
CA ILE A 169 11.79 -8.11 2.16
C ILE A 169 10.26 -8.04 2.13
N ALA A 170 9.68 -8.44 1.00
CA ALA A 170 8.25 -8.46 0.77
C ALA A 170 7.70 -9.88 0.87
N VAL A 171 6.49 -10.01 1.37
CA VAL A 171 5.70 -11.25 1.28
C VAL A 171 4.29 -10.94 0.83
N THR A 172 3.73 -11.73 -0.09
CA THR A 172 2.33 -11.55 -0.50
C THR A 172 1.38 -12.17 0.53
N SER A 173 0.29 -11.49 0.86
CA SER A 173 -0.83 -12.14 1.54
C SER A 173 -1.42 -13.25 0.66
N LEU A 174 -1.92 -14.33 1.26
CA LEU A 174 -2.62 -15.38 0.53
C LEU A 174 -3.86 -14.80 -0.19
N PRO A 175 -4.01 -14.96 -1.52
CA PRO A 175 -5.18 -14.50 -2.26
C PRO A 175 -6.46 -15.19 -1.76
N PRO A 176 -7.66 -14.70 -2.11
CA PRO A 176 -8.91 -15.32 -1.70
C PRO A 176 -9.11 -16.66 -2.43
N ILE A 177 -8.47 -17.72 -1.95
CA ILE A 177 -8.44 -19.01 -2.65
C ILE A 177 -9.86 -19.56 -2.87
N GLY A 178 -10.81 -19.31 -1.97
CA GLY A 178 -12.23 -19.69 -2.15
C GLY A 178 -12.94 -19.03 -3.33
N CYS A 179 -12.37 -17.97 -3.91
CA CYS A 179 -12.87 -17.30 -5.12
C CYS A 179 -12.17 -17.79 -6.40
N LEU A 180 -11.25 -18.75 -6.33
CA LEU A 180 -10.60 -19.30 -7.52
C LEU A 180 -11.61 -20.14 -8.32
N PRO A 181 -11.55 -20.13 -9.67
CA PRO A 181 -12.49 -20.89 -10.49
C PRO A 181 -12.54 -22.38 -10.16
N HIS A 182 -11.43 -22.95 -9.67
CA HIS A 182 -11.36 -24.30 -9.12
C HIS A 182 -12.47 -24.59 -8.10
N PHE A 183 -12.76 -23.67 -7.18
CA PHE A 183 -13.79 -23.85 -6.13
C PHE A 183 -15.14 -23.25 -6.51
N THR A 184 -15.15 -22.19 -7.31
CA THR A 184 -16.41 -21.56 -7.72
C THR A 184 -17.13 -22.35 -8.83
N TYR A 185 -16.46 -23.34 -9.45
CA TYR A 185 -17.08 -24.23 -10.45
C TYR A 185 -18.36 -24.88 -9.92
N ALA A 186 -18.36 -25.33 -8.67
CA ALA A 186 -19.52 -25.95 -8.02
C ALA A 186 -20.74 -25.01 -7.92
N SER A 187 -20.52 -23.69 -7.84
CA SER A 187 -21.58 -22.68 -7.84
C SER A 187 -21.87 -22.11 -9.24
N SER A 188 -21.38 -22.76 -10.31
CA SER A 188 -21.41 -22.22 -11.68
C SER A 188 -20.79 -20.81 -11.76
N PHE A 189 -19.69 -20.60 -11.04
CA PHE A 189 -18.95 -19.34 -10.95
C PHE A 189 -19.77 -18.16 -10.38
N LYS A 190 -20.79 -18.43 -9.56
CA LYS A 190 -21.68 -17.39 -9.00
C LYS A 190 -21.21 -16.84 -7.66
N SER A 191 -20.54 -17.65 -6.85
CA SER A 191 -20.11 -17.28 -5.50
C SER A 191 -18.79 -17.91 -5.12
N CYS A 192 -18.01 -17.18 -4.32
CA CYS A 192 -16.85 -17.72 -3.62
C CYS A 192 -17.30 -18.74 -2.57
N ASN A 193 -16.46 -19.74 -2.32
CA ASN A 193 -16.70 -20.71 -1.26
C ASN A 193 -16.17 -20.18 0.09
N GLU A 194 -17.09 -20.00 1.04
CA GLU A 194 -16.83 -19.36 2.34
C GLU A 194 -15.92 -20.19 3.25
N THR A 195 -15.98 -21.52 3.16
CA THR A 195 -15.14 -22.43 3.96
C THR A 195 -13.65 -22.15 3.72
N TYR A 196 -13.25 -21.95 2.47
CA TYR A 196 -11.87 -21.58 2.15
C TYR A 196 -11.52 -20.13 2.56
N GLY A 197 -12.53 -19.26 2.69
CA GLY A 197 -12.37 -17.90 3.18
C GLY A 197 -11.82 -17.85 4.61
N GLU A 198 -12.32 -18.72 5.50
CA GLU A 198 -11.86 -18.78 6.90
C GLU A 198 -10.36 -19.09 7.03
N VAL A 199 -9.84 -19.98 6.16
CA VAL A 199 -8.39 -20.29 6.16
C VAL A 199 -7.55 -19.14 5.64
N VAL A 200 -8.04 -18.42 4.63
CA VAL A 200 -7.37 -17.23 4.13
C VAL A 200 -7.31 -16.14 5.20
N GLU A 201 -8.39 -15.96 5.95
CA GLU A 201 -8.43 -15.04 7.09
C GLU A 201 -7.44 -15.44 8.19
N LEU A 202 -7.42 -16.70 8.59
CA LEU A 202 -6.49 -17.22 9.60
C LEU A 202 -5.04 -17.05 9.16
N HIS A 203 -4.69 -17.49 7.94
CA HIS A 203 -3.35 -17.34 7.37
C HIS A 203 -2.92 -15.87 7.36
N ASN A 204 -3.74 -14.98 6.77
CA ASN A 204 -3.37 -13.58 6.62
C ASN A 204 -3.32 -12.83 7.96
N LYS A 205 -4.09 -13.27 8.97
CA LYS A 205 -3.97 -12.77 10.35
C LYS A 205 -2.63 -13.17 10.96
N LEU A 206 -2.23 -14.44 10.85
CA LEU A 206 -0.95 -14.92 11.37
C LEU A 206 0.25 -14.31 10.63
N LEU A 207 0.16 -14.12 9.31
CA LEU A 207 1.17 -13.44 8.51
C LEU A 207 1.44 -12.00 9.00
N LYS A 208 0.38 -11.24 9.29
CA LYS A 208 0.51 -9.89 9.86
C LYS A 208 1.22 -9.89 11.21
N VAL A 209 0.90 -10.87 12.07
CA VAL A 209 1.58 -11.02 13.37
C VAL A 209 3.05 -11.35 13.18
N ALA A 210 3.39 -12.31 12.31
CA ALA A 210 4.76 -12.72 12.03
C ALA A 210 5.61 -11.56 11.49
N VAL A 211 5.11 -10.86 10.46
CA VAL A 211 5.78 -9.68 9.89
C VAL A 211 5.91 -8.55 10.91
N GLY A 212 4.92 -8.36 11.79
CA GLY A 212 5.00 -7.42 12.91
C GLY A 212 6.15 -7.72 13.86
N LYS A 213 6.30 -8.99 14.26
CA LYS A 213 7.40 -9.46 15.13
C LYS A 213 8.77 -9.25 14.46
N LEU A 214 8.92 -9.68 13.20
CA LEU A 214 10.16 -9.51 12.43
C LEU A 214 10.58 -8.04 12.33
N ASN A 215 9.63 -7.12 12.14
CA ASN A 215 9.93 -5.68 12.11
C ASN A 215 10.35 -5.13 13.48
N VAL A 216 9.80 -5.63 14.60
CA VAL A 216 10.26 -5.26 15.94
C VAL A 216 11.71 -5.74 16.15
N GLU A 217 11.98 -7.00 15.84
CA GLU A 217 13.32 -7.60 15.95
C GLU A 217 14.35 -6.90 15.07
N ALA A 218 13.99 -6.55 13.83
CA ALA A 218 14.86 -5.81 12.91
C ALA A 218 15.24 -4.42 13.46
N ARG A 219 14.28 -3.73 14.13
CA ARG A 219 14.54 -2.44 14.80
C ARG A 219 15.50 -2.61 15.96
N LEU A 220 15.33 -3.65 16.78
CA LEU A 220 16.22 -3.94 17.91
C LEU A 220 17.65 -4.23 17.44
N ARG A 221 17.80 -4.94 16.30
CA ARG A 221 19.12 -5.22 15.69
C ARG A 221 19.80 -3.99 15.07
N LYS A 222 19.08 -2.88 14.86
CA LYS A 222 19.59 -1.65 14.19
C LYS A 222 20.24 -1.88 12.82
N LYS A 223 19.90 -2.98 12.13
CA LYS A 223 20.46 -3.35 10.82
C LYS A 223 19.67 -2.78 9.63
N GLY A 224 18.50 -2.19 9.88
CA GLY A 224 17.72 -1.44 8.89
C GLY A 224 16.83 -2.28 7.96
N GLN A 225 16.65 -3.58 8.23
CA GLN A 225 15.72 -4.41 7.47
C GLN A 225 14.27 -4.00 7.69
N ARG A 226 13.49 -4.12 6.61
CA ARG A 226 12.07 -3.78 6.56
C ARG A 226 11.31 -4.94 5.91
N PHE A 227 10.32 -5.45 6.63
CA PHE A 227 9.42 -6.48 6.14
C PHE A 227 8.07 -5.86 5.80
N PHE A 228 7.52 -6.13 4.62
CA PHE A 228 6.22 -5.59 4.21
C PHE A 228 5.35 -6.64 3.52
N ILE A 229 4.04 -6.48 3.68
CA ILE A 229 3.04 -7.36 3.08
C ILE A 229 2.49 -6.69 1.82
N ILE A 230 2.58 -7.38 0.69
CA ILE A 230 1.82 -7.04 -0.52
C ILE A 230 0.43 -7.67 -0.37
N ASP A 231 -0.59 -6.85 -0.09
CA ASP A 231 -1.96 -7.29 0.23
C ASP A 231 -2.74 -7.70 -1.04
N LEU A 232 -2.30 -8.80 -1.67
CA LEU A 232 -2.99 -9.43 -2.79
C LEU A 232 -4.42 -9.82 -2.42
N HIS A 233 -4.69 -10.27 -1.20
CA HIS A 233 -6.03 -10.66 -0.77
C HIS A 233 -7.03 -9.52 -0.97
N LYS A 234 -6.73 -8.35 -0.40
CA LYS A 234 -7.58 -7.17 -0.51
C LYS A 234 -7.64 -6.64 -1.93
N ALA A 235 -6.54 -6.73 -2.68
CA ALA A 235 -6.52 -6.34 -4.10
C ALA A 235 -7.47 -7.19 -4.94
N PHE A 236 -7.34 -8.53 -4.88
CA PHE A 236 -8.24 -9.47 -5.55
C PHE A 236 -9.69 -9.22 -5.15
N MET A 237 -9.98 -9.22 -3.84
CA MET A 237 -11.35 -9.06 -3.36
C MET A 237 -11.97 -7.72 -3.78
N THR A 238 -11.18 -6.65 -3.84
CA THR A 238 -11.68 -5.35 -4.32
C THR A 238 -12.00 -5.41 -5.82
N VAL A 239 -11.17 -6.04 -6.64
CA VAL A 239 -11.41 -6.14 -8.09
C VAL A 239 -12.61 -7.05 -8.36
N LEU A 240 -12.69 -8.22 -7.70
CA LEU A 240 -13.76 -9.19 -7.86
C LEU A 240 -15.13 -8.66 -7.41
N LYS A 241 -15.18 -7.89 -6.31
CA LYS A 241 -16.43 -7.34 -5.74
C LYS A 241 -16.89 -6.03 -6.38
N LYS A 242 -16.11 -5.44 -7.30
CA LYS A 242 -16.40 -4.09 -7.82
C LYS A 242 -17.66 -4.07 -8.69
N LYS A 243 -18.81 -3.78 -8.07
CA LYS A 243 -20.07 -3.53 -8.77
C LYS A 243 -19.93 -2.26 -9.63
N GLY A 244 -20.28 -2.35 -10.92
CA GLY A 244 -20.43 -1.18 -11.80
C GLY A 244 -19.35 -0.92 -12.85
N ARG A 245 -18.22 -1.66 -12.87
CA ARG A 245 -17.33 -1.67 -14.05
C ARG A 245 -17.66 -2.89 -14.90
N LYS A 246 -18.23 -2.68 -16.09
CA LYS A 246 -18.54 -3.71 -17.11
C LYS A 246 -17.32 -4.54 -17.59
N ARG A 247 -16.12 -4.35 -17.02
CA ARG A 247 -14.87 -4.92 -17.53
C ARG A 247 -14.85 -6.44 -17.46
N PHE A 248 -15.18 -7.01 -16.29
CA PHE A 248 -15.30 -8.45 -16.11
C PHE A 248 -16.76 -8.80 -15.87
N ARG A 249 -17.43 -9.40 -16.88
CA ARG A 249 -18.87 -9.74 -16.76
C ARG A 249 -19.09 -10.83 -15.71
N ASN A 250 -18.27 -11.89 -15.77
CA ASN A 250 -18.29 -13.03 -14.86
C ASN A 250 -16.89 -13.21 -14.26
N PRO A 251 -16.49 -12.42 -13.24
CA PRO A 251 -15.11 -12.35 -12.78
C PRO A 251 -14.59 -13.65 -12.13
N LEU A 252 -15.47 -14.58 -11.75
CA LEU A 252 -15.11 -15.90 -11.20
C LEU A 252 -15.01 -16.99 -12.28
N LYS A 253 -15.47 -16.70 -13.51
CA LYS A 253 -15.40 -17.64 -14.63
C LYS A 253 -14.03 -17.52 -15.32
N PRO A 254 -13.32 -18.62 -15.60
CA PRO A 254 -12.03 -18.58 -16.28
C PRO A 254 -12.24 -18.43 -17.80
N CYS A 255 -11.24 -17.89 -18.49
CA CYS A 255 -11.23 -17.81 -19.95
C CYS A 255 -10.97 -19.18 -20.59
N CYS A 256 -10.02 -19.93 -20.06
CA CYS A 256 -9.74 -21.30 -20.45
C CYS A 256 -10.52 -22.28 -19.56
N GLU A 257 -11.51 -22.95 -20.14
CA GLU A 257 -12.37 -23.92 -19.47
C GLU A 257 -12.04 -25.35 -19.93
N GLY A 258 -12.15 -26.33 -19.02
CA GLY A 258 -11.79 -27.73 -19.30
C GLY A 258 -10.38 -28.09 -18.81
N ASP A 259 -9.66 -28.85 -19.62
CA ASP A 259 -8.29 -29.31 -19.34
C ASP A 259 -7.28 -28.51 -20.17
N CYS A 260 -7.01 -27.29 -19.71
CA CYS A 260 -6.19 -26.31 -20.41
C CYS A 260 -4.83 -26.87 -20.81
N ALA A 261 -4.50 -26.69 -22.08
CA ALA A 261 -3.27 -27.15 -22.71
C ALA A 261 -3.10 -28.66 -22.90
N ASN A 262 -4.17 -29.43 -22.69
CA ASN A 262 -4.22 -30.85 -23.02
C ASN A 262 -5.12 -31.11 -24.24
N VAL A 263 -4.77 -32.16 -24.97
CA VAL A 263 -5.51 -32.66 -26.14
C VAL A 263 -5.91 -34.12 -25.89
N ASP A 264 -6.90 -34.61 -26.64
CA ASP A 264 -7.22 -36.03 -26.67
C ASP A 264 -6.29 -36.83 -27.60
N GLU A 265 -6.51 -38.13 -27.68
CA GLU A 265 -5.71 -39.05 -28.52
C GLU A 265 -5.75 -38.70 -30.01
N LYS A 266 -6.77 -37.94 -30.45
CA LYS A 266 -6.94 -37.49 -31.84
C LYS A 266 -6.41 -36.07 -32.06
N GLY A 267 -5.80 -35.46 -31.04
CA GLY A 267 -5.27 -34.10 -31.09
C GLY A 267 -6.33 -32.99 -30.92
N ALA A 268 -7.59 -33.34 -30.61
CA ALA A 268 -8.62 -32.34 -30.33
C ALA A 268 -8.42 -31.73 -28.94
N LYS A 269 -8.63 -30.42 -28.82
CA LYS A 269 -8.45 -29.69 -27.56
C LYS A 269 -9.47 -30.17 -26.52
N LYS A 270 -9.00 -30.49 -25.31
CA LYS A 270 -9.85 -30.81 -24.15
C LYS A 270 -10.32 -29.57 -23.38
N TYR A 271 -10.23 -28.41 -24.02
CA TYR A 271 -10.51 -27.12 -23.43
C TYR A 271 -11.10 -26.16 -24.46
N THR A 272 -11.82 -25.16 -23.98
CA THR A 272 -12.27 -24.01 -24.74
C THR A 272 -11.62 -22.75 -24.20
N VAL A 273 -11.37 -21.77 -25.06
CA VAL A 273 -10.83 -20.45 -24.67
C VAL A 273 -11.86 -19.39 -25.04
N CYS A 274 -12.09 -18.43 -24.16
CA CYS A 274 -12.98 -17.30 -24.40
C CYS A 274 -12.49 -16.42 -25.56
N ASP A 275 -13.41 -15.73 -26.23
CA ASP A 275 -13.09 -14.91 -27.41
C ASP A 275 -12.19 -13.70 -27.09
N ASP A 276 -12.31 -13.12 -25.90
CA ASP A 276 -11.52 -11.97 -25.45
C ASP A 276 -10.95 -12.18 -24.02
N PRO A 277 -9.68 -12.61 -23.89
CA PRO A 277 -9.01 -12.75 -22.60
C PRO A 277 -8.98 -11.46 -21.76
N LYS A 278 -9.05 -10.27 -22.37
CA LYS A 278 -9.09 -8.99 -21.63
C LYS A 278 -10.42 -8.78 -20.88
N SER A 279 -11.46 -9.50 -21.28
CA SER A 279 -12.77 -9.47 -20.63
C SER A 279 -12.91 -10.47 -19.47
N ALA A 280 -11.91 -11.32 -19.25
CA ALA A 280 -11.87 -12.32 -18.19
C ALA A 280 -10.85 -11.95 -17.10
N PHE A 281 -11.18 -12.23 -15.84
CA PHE A 281 -10.26 -12.00 -14.72
C PHE A 281 -9.34 -13.20 -14.50
N PHE A 282 -9.87 -14.42 -14.59
CA PHE A 282 -9.11 -15.65 -14.48
C PHE A 282 -8.79 -16.24 -15.86
N TRP A 283 -7.56 -16.72 -16.02
CA TRP A 283 -7.12 -17.44 -17.20
C TRP A 283 -7.54 -18.91 -17.11
N ASP A 284 -7.13 -19.60 -16.06
CA ASP A 284 -7.45 -21.00 -15.80
C ASP A 284 -8.12 -21.16 -14.42
N LYS A 285 -8.13 -22.39 -13.87
CA LYS A 285 -8.77 -22.70 -12.58
C LYS A 285 -8.17 -21.96 -11.37
N VAL A 286 -6.97 -21.39 -11.49
CA VAL A 286 -6.19 -20.83 -10.37
C VAL A 286 -5.58 -19.46 -10.71
N ASN A 287 -5.16 -19.25 -11.95
CA ASN A 287 -4.31 -18.14 -12.33
C ASN A 287 -5.10 -17.01 -13.00
N PRO A 288 -4.84 -15.73 -12.64
CA PRO A 288 -5.42 -14.59 -13.35
C PRO A 288 -4.95 -14.48 -14.81
N THR A 289 -5.76 -13.83 -15.64
CA THR A 289 -5.31 -13.32 -16.94
C THR A 289 -4.33 -12.16 -16.76
N GLN A 290 -3.64 -11.77 -17.83
CA GLN A 290 -2.86 -10.54 -17.86
C GLN A 290 -3.70 -9.33 -17.44
N GLU A 291 -4.96 -9.24 -17.88
CA GLU A 291 -5.84 -8.12 -17.51
C GLU A 291 -6.33 -8.22 -16.06
N GLY A 292 -6.52 -9.43 -15.53
CA GLY A 292 -6.74 -9.68 -14.11
C GLY A 292 -5.56 -9.15 -13.27
N TRP A 293 -4.33 -9.52 -13.63
CA TRP A 293 -3.11 -9.02 -13.01
C TRP A 293 -2.97 -7.50 -13.11
N LYS A 294 -3.20 -6.91 -14.29
CA LYS A 294 -3.20 -5.44 -14.47
C LYS A 294 -4.21 -4.76 -13.55
N SER A 295 -5.39 -5.33 -13.38
CA SER A 295 -6.43 -4.79 -12.50
C SER A 295 -6.05 -4.87 -11.02
N ILE A 296 -5.40 -5.97 -10.60
CA ILE A 296 -4.85 -6.13 -9.25
C ILE A 296 -3.77 -5.07 -8.97
N TYR A 297 -2.79 -4.92 -9.86
CA TYR A 297 -1.69 -3.97 -9.66
C TYR A 297 -2.13 -2.51 -9.82
N SER A 298 -3.10 -2.23 -10.67
CA SER A 298 -3.74 -0.91 -10.73
C SER A 298 -4.36 -0.52 -9.38
N TRP A 299 -4.93 -1.49 -8.66
CA TRP A 299 -5.44 -1.27 -7.31
C TRP A 299 -4.32 -1.11 -6.28
N LEU A 300 -3.30 -1.98 -6.31
CA LEU A 300 -2.15 -1.91 -5.38
C LEU A 300 -1.44 -0.55 -5.48
N LEU A 301 -1.34 0.00 -6.70
CA LEU A 301 -0.68 1.26 -6.99
C LEU A 301 -1.62 2.46 -7.01
N ARG A 302 -2.88 2.33 -6.57
CA ARG A 302 -3.89 3.41 -6.64
C ARG A 302 -3.50 4.68 -5.88
N LEU A 303 -2.63 4.57 -4.89
CA LEU A 303 -2.12 5.71 -4.09
C LEU A 303 -0.88 6.35 -4.71
N ARG A 304 -0.34 5.80 -5.80
CA ARG A 304 0.83 6.36 -6.50
C ARG A 304 0.62 7.82 -6.90
N PRO A 305 -0.54 8.27 -7.42
CA PRO A 305 -0.77 9.68 -7.69
C PRO A 305 -0.67 10.58 -6.45
N LEU A 306 -1.05 10.08 -5.27
CA LEU A 306 -0.90 10.80 -4.01
C LEU A 306 0.55 10.83 -3.51
N ALA A 307 1.32 9.77 -3.77
CA ALA A 307 2.73 9.70 -3.37
C ALA A 307 3.66 10.51 -4.28
N ARG A 308 3.31 10.66 -5.57
CA ARG A 308 4.16 11.29 -6.60
C ARG A 308 4.69 12.68 -6.23
N PRO A 309 3.89 13.63 -5.69
CA PRO A 309 4.40 14.95 -5.33
C PRO A 309 5.52 14.93 -4.28
N PHE A 310 5.63 13.82 -3.54
CA PHE A 310 6.66 13.63 -2.51
C PHE A 310 7.82 12.77 -2.99
N LEU A 311 7.85 12.32 -4.25
CA LEU A 311 8.95 11.53 -4.79
C LEU A 311 9.80 12.42 -5.69
N SER A 312 11.10 12.48 -5.41
CA SER A 312 12.05 13.23 -6.22
C SER A 312 13.16 12.32 -6.71
N CYS A 313 13.46 12.42 -8.00
CA CYS A 313 14.51 11.69 -8.67
C CYS A 313 15.81 12.51 -8.65
N LEU A 314 16.88 11.88 -8.21
CA LEU A 314 18.22 12.45 -8.12
C LEU A 314 19.02 11.93 -9.30
N ILE A 315 19.38 12.83 -10.22
CA ILE A 315 20.17 12.45 -11.38
C ILE A 315 21.60 12.14 -10.94
N GLY A 316 22.04 10.92 -11.26
CA GLY A 316 23.43 10.48 -11.26
C GLY A 316 23.88 10.24 -12.70
N SER A 317 23.72 9.02 -13.19
CA SER A 317 24.11 8.58 -14.54
C SER A 317 23.10 8.98 -15.62
N GLY A 318 21.89 9.36 -15.22
CA GLY A 318 20.77 9.67 -16.10
C GLY A 318 20.15 8.46 -16.80
N SER A 319 20.67 7.25 -16.58
CA SER A 319 20.30 6.04 -17.34
C SER A 319 19.02 5.36 -16.84
N SER A 320 18.60 5.66 -15.61
CA SER A 320 17.41 5.11 -14.97
C SER A 320 16.29 6.14 -14.79
N ALA A 321 16.64 7.41 -14.59
CA ALA A 321 15.70 8.51 -14.49
C ALA A 321 14.89 8.65 -15.78
N ARG A 322 13.57 8.63 -15.69
CA ARG A 322 12.66 8.66 -16.83
C ARG A 322 12.32 10.10 -17.17
N PHE A 323 12.79 10.55 -18.33
CA PHE A 323 12.69 11.94 -18.76
C PHE A 323 11.28 12.53 -18.59
N TRP A 324 10.25 11.78 -19.00
CA TRP A 324 8.86 12.20 -18.94
C TRP A 324 8.14 11.94 -17.62
N PHE A 325 8.57 10.93 -16.87
CA PHE A 325 7.72 10.31 -15.84
C PHE A 325 8.20 10.54 -14.41
N ASP A 326 9.47 10.88 -14.23
CA ASP A 326 10.05 11.12 -12.91
C ASP A 326 10.18 12.63 -12.63
N ASP A 327 10.07 13.02 -11.36
CA ASP A 327 10.33 14.38 -10.91
C ASP A 327 11.84 14.57 -10.67
N TRP A 328 12.58 14.75 -11.75
CA TRP A 328 14.02 15.02 -11.70
C TRP A 328 14.38 16.50 -11.91
N THR A 329 13.42 17.31 -12.38
CA THR A 329 13.57 18.77 -12.55
C THR A 329 13.12 19.56 -11.31
N GLY A 330 12.38 18.91 -10.41
CA GLY A 330 11.75 19.56 -9.27
C GLY A 330 10.39 20.20 -9.58
N LEU A 331 9.96 20.17 -10.85
CA LEU A 331 8.68 20.70 -11.35
C LEU A 331 7.60 19.61 -11.46
N GLY A 332 7.90 18.38 -11.03
CA GLY A 332 7.09 17.20 -11.29
C GLY A 332 7.42 16.52 -12.63
N PRO A 333 6.70 15.44 -12.97
CA PRO A 333 6.88 14.75 -14.24
C PRO A 333 6.64 15.68 -15.44
N LEU A 334 7.59 15.73 -16.38
CA LEU A 334 7.47 16.57 -17.58
C LEU A 334 6.26 16.20 -18.45
N LEU A 335 5.77 14.97 -18.37
CA LEU A 335 4.54 14.54 -19.05
C LEU A 335 3.29 15.24 -18.50
N ASP A 336 3.26 15.53 -17.20
CA ASP A 336 2.13 16.23 -16.58
C ASP A 336 2.10 17.72 -17.02
N LEU A 337 3.28 18.30 -17.29
CA LEU A 337 3.41 19.67 -17.83
C LEU A 337 3.12 19.75 -19.33
N SER A 338 3.64 18.80 -20.12
CA SER A 338 3.52 18.79 -21.58
C SER A 338 2.24 18.13 -22.11
N GLY A 339 1.53 17.40 -21.25
CA GLY A 339 0.38 16.57 -21.61
C GLY A 339 0.77 15.31 -22.39
N ALA A 340 -0.21 14.42 -22.60
CA ALA A 340 0.01 13.13 -23.30
C ALA A 340 0.57 13.27 -24.73
N ASN A 341 0.38 14.43 -25.36
CA ASN A 341 0.92 14.75 -26.68
C ASN A 341 2.40 15.19 -26.66
N GLY A 342 2.99 15.45 -25.49
CA GLY A 342 4.37 15.90 -25.32
C GLY A 342 5.39 15.08 -26.11
N PRO A 343 5.46 13.75 -25.91
CA PRO A 343 6.37 12.88 -26.67
C PRO A 343 6.16 12.97 -28.18
N ARG A 344 4.91 12.96 -28.64
CA ARG A 344 4.58 13.04 -30.07
C ARG A 344 4.99 14.37 -30.70
N VAL A 345 4.72 15.48 -30.02
CA VAL A 345 5.04 16.84 -30.49
C VAL A 345 6.55 17.07 -30.50
N THR A 346 7.27 16.50 -29.54
CA THR A 346 8.71 16.68 -29.44
C THR A 346 9.51 15.71 -30.29
N GLY A 347 8.93 14.58 -30.69
CA GLY A 347 9.65 13.49 -31.35
C GLY A 347 10.57 12.69 -30.41
N ILE A 348 10.63 13.04 -29.12
CA ILE A 348 11.34 12.29 -28.10
C ILE A 348 10.51 11.04 -27.80
N ASN A 349 11.19 9.88 -27.66
CA ASN A 349 10.54 8.62 -27.32
C ASN A 349 9.62 8.82 -26.08
N ARG A 350 8.51 8.07 -25.98
CA ARG A 350 7.63 8.14 -24.78
C ARG A 350 8.35 7.67 -23.53
N PHE A 351 9.33 6.79 -23.68
CA PHE A 351 9.99 6.05 -22.62
C PHE A 351 11.53 6.22 -22.66
N PRO A 352 12.11 7.43 -22.72
CA PRO A 352 13.56 7.59 -22.70
C PRO A 352 14.07 7.79 -21.28
N SER A 353 15.32 7.42 -21.06
CA SER A 353 16.06 7.89 -19.88
C SER A 353 16.49 9.36 -20.05
N VAL A 354 16.80 10.06 -18.97
CA VAL A 354 17.30 11.45 -19.05
C VAL A 354 18.61 11.51 -19.84
N GLY A 355 19.50 10.54 -19.62
CA GLY A 355 20.78 10.44 -20.33
C GLY A 355 20.62 10.19 -21.84
N GLU A 356 19.57 9.49 -22.27
CA GLU A 356 19.27 9.28 -23.70
C GLU A 356 18.85 10.57 -24.43
N VAL A 357 18.33 11.56 -23.70
CA VAL A 357 17.91 12.85 -24.24
C VAL A 357 19.04 13.89 -24.20
N ILE A 358 20.25 13.49 -23.80
CA ILE A 358 21.44 14.35 -23.78
C ILE A 358 22.43 13.84 -24.82
N ARG A 359 22.81 14.70 -25.77
CA ARG A 359 23.81 14.39 -26.82
C ARG A 359 24.87 15.48 -26.87
N ASN A 360 26.13 15.09 -26.93
CA ASN A 360 27.28 16.01 -27.00
C ASN A 360 27.29 17.08 -25.89
N GLY A 361 26.80 16.73 -24.69
CA GLY A 361 26.71 17.68 -23.58
C GLY A 361 25.64 18.76 -23.78
N GLU A 362 24.64 18.51 -24.63
CA GLU A 362 23.47 19.37 -24.85
C GLU A 362 22.15 18.58 -24.76
N TRP A 363 21.05 19.25 -24.43
CA TRP A 363 19.72 18.63 -24.54
C TRP A 363 19.36 18.41 -26.02
N ASP A 364 19.10 17.17 -26.40
CA ASP A 364 18.66 16.81 -27.75
C ASP A 364 17.16 17.08 -27.92
N LEU A 365 16.82 18.36 -28.03
CA LEU A 365 15.44 18.83 -28.18
C LEU A 365 15.17 19.24 -29.63
N PRO A 366 13.94 19.03 -30.11
CA PRO A 366 13.53 19.50 -31.42
C PRO A 366 13.64 21.03 -31.54
N ARG A 367 13.99 21.48 -32.75
CA ARG A 367 13.91 22.89 -33.12
C ARG A 367 12.44 23.25 -33.39
N GLY A 368 11.97 24.36 -32.82
CA GLY A 368 10.59 24.79 -33.02
C GLY A 368 10.10 25.75 -31.94
N ARG A 369 8.98 26.42 -32.25
CA ARG A 369 8.27 27.36 -31.36
C ARG A 369 6.90 26.84 -30.92
N HIS A 370 6.62 25.55 -31.12
CA HIS A 370 5.39 24.96 -30.62
C HIS A 370 5.31 25.15 -29.09
N PRO A 371 4.16 25.56 -28.51
CA PRO A 371 4.06 25.91 -27.09
C PRO A 371 4.63 24.86 -26.14
N ILE A 372 4.39 23.57 -26.39
CA ILE A 372 4.97 22.45 -25.61
C ILE A 372 6.51 22.43 -25.67
N ILE A 373 7.13 22.68 -26.83
CA ILE A 373 8.58 22.69 -26.97
C ILE A 373 9.16 23.89 -26.21
N VAL A 374 8.51 25.05 -26.29
CA VAL A 374 8.91 26.26 -25.56
C VAL A 374 8.79 26.04 -24.05
N LEU A 375 7.68 25.45 -23.60
CA LEU A 375 7.48 25.09 -22.19
C LEU A 375 8.56 24.14 -21.69
N LEU A 376 8.89 23.09 -22.46
CA LEU A 376 9.93 22.15 -22.07
C LEU A 376 11.30 22.82 -21.98
N LYS A 377 11.67 23.66 -22.95
CA LYS A 377 12.93 24.42 -22.89
C LYS A 377 13.01 25.32 -21.66
N ALA A 378 11.89 25.91 -21.24
CA ALA A 378 11.83 26.72 -20.04
C ALA A 378 11.85 25.89 -18.74
N ALA A 379 11.35 24.66 -18.77
CA ALA A 379 11.28 23.75 -17.61
C ALA A 379 12.58 22.97 -17.38
N LEU A 380 13.40 22.78 -18.42
CA LEU A 380 14.64 22.02 -18.33
C LEU A 380 15.74 22.89 -17.71
N PRO A 381 16.44 22.39 -16.67
CA PRO A 381 17.55 23.13 -16.08
C PRO A 381 18.75 23.15 -17.05
N ALA A 382 19.77 23.93 -16.68
CA ALA A 382 21.12 23.66 -17.17
C ALA A 382 21.45 22.18 -16.93
N ILE A 383 22.14 21.55 -17.87
CA ILE A 383 22.27 20.09 -17.94
C ILE A 383 22.79 19.56 -16.61
N PRO A 384 22.12 18.56 -16.00
CA PRO A 384 22.57 18.01 -14.73
C PRO A 384 23.97 17.41 -14.93
N PRO A 385 24.88 17.53 -13.95
CA PRO A 385 26.19 16.89 -14.05
C PRO A 385 25.97 15.38 -14.08
N ILE A 386 26.05 14.79 -15.28
CA ILE A 386 25.93 13.34 -15.44
C ILE A 386 27.17 12.73 -14.82
N LEU A 387 27.00 12.13 -13.65
CA LEU A 387 28.03 11.34 -12.98
C LEU A 387 27.91 9.92 -13.53
N THR A 388 28.57 9.64 -14.64
CA THR A 388 28.43 8.37 -15.41
C THR A 388 28.63 7.11 -14.59
N THR A 389 29.31 7.19 -13.44
CA THR A 389 29.60 6.09 -12.52
C THR A 389 28.62 5.95 -11.35
N VAL A 390 27.80 6.97 -11.09
CA VAL A 390 26.85 7.00 -9.97
C VAL A 390 25.44 6.81 -10.53
N PRO A 391 24.75 5.69 -10.26
CA PRO A 391 23.37 5.54 -10.70
C PRO A 391 22.38 6.56 -10.09
N ASP A 392 21.26 6.77 -10.77
CA ASP A 392 20.21 7.70 -10.33
C ASP A 392 19.52 7.20 -9.05
N GLY A 393 19.10 8.14 -8.20
CA GLY A 393 18.42 7.83 -6.95
C GLY A 393 17.01 8.37 -6.84
N PHE A 394 16.30 7.88 -5.83
CA PHE A 394 14.98 8.37 -5.46
C PHE A 394 14.98 8.75 -3.98
N SER A 395 14.44 9.92 -3.69
CA SER A 395 14.30 10.44 -2.34
C SER A 395 12.86 10.85 -2.07
N TRP A 396 12.48 10.83 -0.80
CA TRP A 396 11.20 11.39 -0.38
C TRP A 396 11.40 12.88 -0.09
N ARG A 397 10.60 13.73 -0.74
CA ARG A 397 10.52 15.16 -0.46
C ARG A 397 9.62 15.37 0.73
N ASP A 398 10.20 15.88 1.81
CA ASP A 398 9.44 16.21 3.00
C ASP A 398 8.43 17.33 2.69
N PRO A 399 7.13 17.12 2.97
CA PRO A 399 6.10 18.07 2.59
C PRO A 399 6.12 19.37 3.39
N THR A 400 6.78 19.39 4.55
CA THR A 400 6.84 20.56 5.43
C THR A 400 8.03 21.44 5.12
N THR A 401 9.17 20.85 4.77
CA THR A 401 10.43 21.56 4.53
C THR A 401 10.81 21.67 3.06
N GLY A 402 10.17 20.87 2.19
CA GLY A 402 10.55 20.71 0.78
C GLY A 402 11.91 20.01 0.59
N LYS A 403 12.58 19.61 1.67
CA LYS A 403 13.90 18.98 1.61
C LYS A 403 13.78 17.51 1.24
N GLN A 404 14.75 17.03 0.49
CA GLN A 404 14.90 15.62 0.15
C GLN A 404 15.42 14.84 1.36
N GLY A 405 14.91 13.63 1.55
CA GLY A 405 15.30 12.75 2.64
C GLY A 405 14.55 11.42 2.64
N ASN A 406 14.47 10.83 3.83
CA ASN A 406 13.78 9.56 4.04
C ASN A 406 12.27 9.77 4.25
N PHE A 407 11.48 8.78 3.85
CA PHE A 407 10.04 8.76 4.09
C PHE A 407 9.71 8.87 5.58
N SER A 408 8.85 9.81 5.95
CA SER A 408 8.26 9.95 7.29
C SER A 408 6.75 9.75 7.20
N ALA A 409 6.25 8.67 7.83
CA ALA A 409 4.82 8.40 7.89
C ALA A 409 4.07 9.54 8.60
N SER A 410 4.65 10.12 9.66
CA SER A 410 4.06 11.22 10.42
C SER A 410 3.93 12.50 9.59
N ASN A 411 5.02 12.94 8.96
CA ASN A 411 5.01 14.19 8.17
C ASN A 411 4.13 14.04 6.93
N THR A 412 4.18 12.87 6.28
CA THR A 412 3.29 12.57 5.14
C THR A 412 1.83 12.56 5.57
N TRP A 413 1.51 11.97 6.72
CA TRP A 413 0.14 11.96 7.24
C TRP A 413 -0.38 13.38 7.49
N LEU A 414 0.42 14.23 8.14
CA LEU A 414 0.08 15.63 8.41
C LEU A 414 -0.10 16.45 7.12
N ALA A 415 0.69 16.18 6.08
CA ALA A 415 0.53 16.85 4.80
C ALA A 415 -0.75 16.42 4.07
N LEU A 416 -1.13 15.14 4.17
CA LEU A 416 -2.36 14.62 3.58
C LEU A 416 -3.61 14.98 4.41
N HIS A 417 -3.43 15.24 5.70
CA HIS A 417 -4.48 15.58 6.66
C HIS A 417 -4.04 16.82 7.46
N PRO A 418 -4.00 18.00 6.81
CA PRO A 418 -3.57 19.22 7.48
C PRO A 418 -4.43 19.43 8.73
N PRO A 419 -3.83 19.73 9.90
CA PRO A 419 -4.58 19.98 11.11
C PRO A 419 -5.54 21.15 10.88
N GLY A 420 -6.77 21.01 11.40
CA GLY A 420 -7.75 22.09 11.37
C GLY A 420 -7.33 23.28 12.25
N VAL A 421 -8.18 24.30 12.27
CA VAL A 421 -7.99 25.47 13.15
C VAL A 421 -7.88 25.00 14.60
N SER A 422 -6.81 25.43 15.28
CA SER A 422 -6.64 25.17 16.70
C SER A 422 -7.77 25.83 17.49
N VAL A 423 -8.48 25.06 18.29
CA VAL A 423 -9.55 25.56 19.16
C VAL A 423 -9.01 25.80 20.56
N SER A 424 -9.37 26.93 21.16
CA SER A 424 -8.84 27.40 22.45
C SER A 424 -9.09 26.40 23.59
N TRP A 425 -10.16 25.61 23.52
CA TRP A 425 -10.52 24.63 24.53
C TRP A 425 -9.77 23.30 24.44
N THR A 426 -8.92 23.08 23.43
CA THR A 426 -8.24 21.78 23.19
C THR A 426 -7.54 21.26 24.44
N GLU A 427 -6.79 22.11 25.13
CA GLU A 427 -6.02 21.71 26.31
C GLU A 427 -6.87 21.46 27.55
N ALA A 428 -8.08 22.03 27.63
CA ALA A 428 -9.02 21.78 28.73
C ALA A 428 -9.68 20.38 28.58
N VAL A 429 -9.85 19.93 27.34
CA VAL A 429 -10.45 18.63 27.03
C VAL A 429 -9.40 17.51 26.99
N TRP A 430 -8.31 17.74 26.26
CA TRP A 430 -7.33 16.70 25.91
C TRP A 430 -6.00 16.92 26.65
N PHE A 431 -5.85 16.30 27.81
CA PHE A 431 -4.61 16.25 28.59
C PHE A 431 -4.30 14.84 29.08
N SER A 432 -3.05 14.56 29.45
CA SER A 432 -2.55 13.20 29.70
C SER A 432 -3.27 12.45 30.83
N GLN A 433 -3.68 13.13 31.90
CA GLN A 433 -4.35 12.55 33.07
C GLN A 433 -5.88 12.54 32.98
N ARG A 434 -6.46 12.87 31.81
CA ARG A 434 -7.91 12.98 31.65
C ARG A 434 -8.63 11.64 31.87
N ILE A 435 -9.85 11.70 32.39
CA ILE A 435 -10.75 10.56 32.43
C ILE A 435 -11.51 10.51 31.09
N HIS A 436 -11.35 9.44 30.31
CA HIS A 436 -11.85 9.35 28.94
C HIS A 436 -13.34 9.70 28.78
N LYS A 437 -14.20 9.20 29.68
CA LYS A 437 -15.65 9.49 29.67
C LYS A 437 -15.97 10.96 29.93
N HIS A 438 -15.27 11.60 30.87
CA HIS A 438 -15.47 13.01 31.18
C HIS A 438 -14.94 13.92 30.08
N ALA A 439 -13.77 13.59 29.52
CA ALA A 439 -13.20 14.31 28.39
C ALA A 439 -14.12 14.25 27.15
N PHE A 440 -14.77 13.11 26.89
CA PHE A 440 -15.74 13.00 25.79
C PHE A 440 -16.96 13.90 26.02
N ILE A 441 -17.57 13.87 27.21
CA ILE A 441 -18.72 14.74 27.51
C ILE A 441 -18.32 16.22 27.44
N HIS A 442 -17.21 16.60 28.07
CA HIS A 442 -16.69 17.97 27.99
C HIS A 442 -16.46 18.39 26.53
N TRP A 443 -15.87 17.53 25.69
CA TRP A 443 -15.70 17.81 24.26
C TRP A 443 -17.02 18.11 23.55
N VAL A 444 -18.07 17.32 23.81
CA VAL A 444 -19.41 17.55 23.26
C VAL A 444 -20.00 18.87 23.78
N THR A 445 -19.81 19.18 25.07
CA THR A 445 -20.20 20.46 25.69
C THR A 445 -19.48 21.65 25.06
N ALA A 446 -18.17 21.53 24.81
CA ALA A 446 -17.35 22.57 24.19
C ALA A 446 -17.71 22.88 22.74
N ARG A 447 -18.40 21.95 22.08
CA ARG A 447 -18.94 22.14 20.73
C ARG A 447 -20.40 22.58 20.74
N ASP A 448 -20.99 22.75 21.92
CA ASP A 448 -22.42 23.03 22.11
C ASP A 448 -23.30 21.97 21.41
N ARG A 449 -22.92 20.70 21.56
CA ARG A 449 -23.57 19.55 20.89
C ARG A 449 -24.25 18.58 21.86
N LEU A 450 -24.40 18.93 23.13
CA LEU A 450 -25.20 18.12 24.05
C LEU A 450 -26.69 18.15 23.64
N PRO A 451 -27.45 17.07 23.88
CA PRO A 451 -28.88 17.02 23.57
C PRO A 451 -29.71 17.75 24.65
N THR A 452 -29.39 19.01 24.91
CA THR A 452 -30.17 19.88 25.81
C THR A 452 -31.55 20.16 25.22
N ARG A 453 -32.56 20.48 26.05
CA ARG A 453 -33.95 20.67 25.58
C ARG A 453 -34.09 21.76 24.52
N ASP A 454 -33.35 22.87 24.62
CA ASP A 454 -33.29 23.88 23.55
C ASP A 454 -32.88 23.29 22.19
N ARG A 455 -31.89 22.38 22.18
CA ARG A 455 -31.39 21.73 20.98
C ARG A 455 -32.33 20.66 20.45
N LEU A 456 -32.92 19.84 21.32
CA LEU A 456 -33.95 18.87 20.94
C LEU A 456 -35.16 19.55 20.29
N ARG A 457 -35.59 20.69 20.85
CA ARG A 457 -36.67 21.50 20.25
C ARG A 457 -36.27 22.13 18.93
N SER A 458 -35.00 22.55 18.78
CA SER A 458 -34.49 23.05 17.49
C SER A 458 -34.54 22.00 16.37
N TRP A 459 -34.59 20.70 16.74
CA TRP A 459 -34.78 19.58 15.81
C TRP A 459 -36.25 19.23 15.56
N GLY A 460 -37.20 19.97 16.14
CA GLY A 460 -38.63 19.73 15.98
C GLY A 460 -39.21 18.65 16.90
N LEU A 461 -38.47 18.23 17.94
CA LEU A 461 -39.02 17.32 18.95
C LEU A 461 -39.94 18.08 19.91
N ASP A 462 -41.09 17.49 20.22
CA ASP A 462 -42.03 17.99 21.22
C ASP A 462 -41.56 17.57 22.63
N VAL A 463 -40.68 18.38 23.21
CA VAL A 463 -40.19 18.23 24.58
C VAL A 463 -40.33 19.57 25.33
N PRO A 464 -40.62 19.56 26.65
CA PRO A 464 -40.77 20.82 27.40
C PRO A 464 -39.46 21.63 27.41
N SER A 465 -39.54 22.97 27.45
CA SER A 465 -38.33 23.83 27.52
C SER A 465 -37.54 23.67 28.82
N VAL A 466 -38.25 23.42 29.92
CA VAL A 466 -37.74 23.68 31.27
C VAL A 466 -36.63 22.71 31.65
N CYS A 467 -35.63 23.16 32.39
CA CYS A 467 -34.52 22.33 32.88
C CYS A 467 -35.03 21.24 33.82
N LEU A 468 -34.61 19.99 33.62
CA LEU A 468 -35.02 18.86 34.47
C LEU A 468 -34.52 18.99 35.92
N LEU A 469 -33.42 19.72 36.15
CA LEU A 469 -32.78 19.80 37.46
C LEU A 469 -33.46 20.83 38.38
N CYS A 470 -33.85 22.00 37.85
CA CYS A 470 -34.50 23.06 38.64
C CYS A 470 -35.99 23.24 38.33
N ASN A 471 -36.49 22.66 37.24
CA ASN A 471 -37.85 22.78 36.75
C ASN A 471 -38.38 24.22 36.61
N SER A 472 -37.49 25.20 36.43
CA SER A 472 -37.82 26.64 36.52
C SER A 472 -37.49 27.43 35.26
N GLU A 473 -36.31 27.21 34.67
CA GLU A 473 -35.79 27.98 33.52
C GLU A 473 -35.57 27.10 32.29
N PRO A 474 -35.49 27.65 31.06
CA PRO A 474 -35.16 26.86 29.87
C PRO A 474 -33.80 26.14 29.96
N GLU A 475 -33.78 24.86 29.58
CA GLU A 475 -32.55 24.07 29.54
C GLU A 475 -31.70 24.44 28.31
N THR A 476 -30.64 25.20 28.57
CA THR A 476 -29.55 25.50 27.63
C THR A 476 -28.24 24.98 28.21
N ARG A 477 -27.17 24.85 27.42
CA ARG A 477 -25.83 24.50 27.96
C ARG A 477 -25.42 25.43 29.11
N SER A 478 -25.57 26.75 28.93
CA SER A 478 -25.20 27.74 29.94
C SER A 478 -26.05 27.61 31.20
N HIS A 479 -27.37 27.38 31.06
CA HIS A 479 -28.21 27.16 32.23
C HIS A 479 -27.86 25.85 32.94
N LEU A 480 -27.81 24.76 32.18
CA LEU A 480 -27.59 23.41 32.70
C LEU A 480 -26.31 23.32 33.53
N PHE A 481 -25.23 24.00 33.14
CA PHE A 481 -23.95 23.90 33.85
C PHE A 481 -23.61 25.08 34.75
N PHE A 482 -24.09 26.31 34.52
CA PHE A 482 -23.61 27.48 35.27
C PHE A 482 -24.70 28.32 35.94
N ARG A 483 -25.95 28.27 35.47
CA ARG A 483 -27.03 29.10 36.03
C ARG A 483 -28.09 28.30 36.80
N CYS A 484 -28.12 26.98 36.65
CA CYS A 484 -29.07 26.13 37.35
C CYS A 484 -28.71 26.07 38.85
N PRO A 485 -29.66 26.35 39.77
CA PRO A 485 -29.40 26.30 41.21
C PRO A 485 -28.82 24.95 41.67
N PHE A 486 -29.34 23.84 41.15
CA PHE A 486 -28.81 22.50 41.43
C PHE A 486 -27.33 22.39 41.07
N THR A 487 -26.93 22.83 39.87
CA THR A 487 -25.51 22.77 39.49
C THR A 487 -24.65 23.76 40.24
N ALA A 488 -25.19 24.91 40.67
CA ALA A 488 -24.47 25.84 41.52
C ALA A 488 -24.05 25.18 42.85
N GLU A 489 -24.89 24.33 43.43
CA GLU A 489 -24.53 23.52 44.60
C GLU A 489 -23.38 22.54 44.30
N VAL A 490 -23.40 21.89 43.13
CA VAL A 490 -22.31 21.00 42.69
C VAL A 490 -21.00 21.77 42.55
N TRP A 491 -20.99 22.94 41.91
CA TRP A 491 -19.81 23.79 41.81
C TRP A 491 -19.29 24.20 43.19
N ASN A 492 -20.17 24.65 44.08
CA ASN A 492 -19.80 25.06 45.43
C ASN A 492 -19.17 23.90 46.23
N SER A 493 -19.61 22.66 46.01
CA SER A 493 -19.00 21.48 46.63
C SER A 493 -17.55 21.27 46.19
N PHE A 494 -17.29 21.32 44.88
CA PHE A 494 -15.96 21.07 44.31
C PHE A 494 -14.99 22.26 44.42
N TYR A 495 -15.50 23.49 44.53
CA TYR A 495 -14.73 24.73 44.51
C TYR A 495 -14.71 25.47 45.86
N SER A 496 -14.98 24.76 46.96
CA SER A 496 -14.94 25.31 48.33
C SER A 496 -13.55 25.77 48.79
N HIS A 497 -12.48 25.41 48.06
CA HIS A 497 -11.12 25.83 48.39
C HIS A 497 -10.83 27.25 47.91
N SER A 498 -10.30 28.10 48.79
CA SER A 498 -9.96 29.52 48.54
C SER A 498 -9.03 29.82 47.36
N ALA A 499 -8.39 28.81 46.78
CA ALA A 499 -7.50 28.96 45.63
C ALA A 499 -8.25 28.76 44.28
N LEU A 500 -9.54 28.40 44.32
CA LEU A 500 -10.36 28.14 43.16
C LEU A 500 -11.49 29.17 43.12
N THR A 501 -11.66 29.82 41.96
CA THR A 501 -12.79 30.71 41.72
C THR A 501 -13.74 30.05 40.74
N ILE A 502 -15.04 30.06 41.04
CA ILE A 502 -16.06 29.51 40.15
C ILE A 502 -16.17 30.45 38.94
N PRO A 503 -15.90 29.98 37.71
CA PRO A 503 -16.05 30.79 36.51
C PRO A 503 -17.54 31.07 36.23
N GLN A 504 -17.84 32.23 35.65
CA GLN A 504 -19.21 32.71 35.41
C GLN A 504 -19.93 31.98 34.27
N ASP A 505 -19.17 31.44 33.32
CA ASP A 505 -19.67 30.69 32.18
C ASP A 505 -18.66 29.63 31.73
N PHE A 506 -19.08 28.82 30.76
CA PHE A 506 -18.31 27.69 30.28
C PHE A 506 -17.02 28.13 29.57
N GLU A 507 -17.08 29.17 28.74
CA GLU A 507 -15.93 29.70 28.01
C GLU A 507 -14.86 30.24 28.95
N ALA A 508 -15.26 31.01 29.97
CA ALA A 508 -14.39 31.48 31.04
C ALA A 508 -13.80 30.33 31.83
N ALA A 509 -14.58 29.28 32.13
CA ALA A 509 -14.08 28.10 32.82
C ALA A 509 -12.99 27.37 32.04
N GLN A 510 -13.18 27.23 30.73
CA GLN A 510 -12.20 26.61 29.85
C GLN A 510 -10.90 27.42 29.77
N ALA A 511 -11.00 28.74 29.60
CA ALA A 511 -9.83 29.60 29.59
C ALA A 511 -9.09 29.54 30.93
N TRP A 512 -9.83 29.59 32.04
CA TRP A 512 -9.30 29.60 33.39
C TRP A 512 -8.48 28.34 33.72
N VAL A 513 -8.98 27.13 33.43
CA VAL A 513 -8.21 25.90 33.72
C VAL A 513 -6.95 25.74 32.85
N ILE A 514 -6.84 26.52 31.77
CA ILE A 514 -5.67 26.51 30.88
C ILE A 514 -4.62 27.50 31.39
N SER A 515 -5.01 28.69 31.84
CA SER A 515 -4.08 29.80 32.12
C SER A 515 -3.79 30.05 33.61
N SER A 516 -4.65 29.64 34.53
CA SER A 516 -4.65 30.21 35.90
C SER A 516 -3.62 29.64 36.86
N PHE A 517 -2.96 28.54 36.51
CA PHE A 517 -2.01 27.87 37.39
C PHE A 517 -0.67 27.66 36.70
N SER A 518 0.39 28.18 37.31
CA SER A 518 1.78 27.86 36.95
C SER A 518 2.20 26.46 37.43
N ASP A 519 1.64 26.01 38.56
CA ASP A 519 1.85 24.65 39.07
C ASP A 519 1.11 23.60 38.24
N ALA A 520 1.87 22.63 37.71
CA ALA A 520 1.34 21.59 36.84
C ALA A 520 0.30 20.68 37.51
N LYS A 521 0.45 20.38 38.81
CA LYS A 521 -0.51 19.54 39.54
C LYS A 521 -1.82 20.28 39.73
N LYS A 522 -1.78 21.56 40.14
CA LYS A 522 -2.98 22.41 40.26
C LYS A 522 -3.69 22.60 38.92
N LYS A 523 -2.93 22.75 37.83
CA LYS A 523 -3.48 22.80 36.46
C LYS A 523 -4.18 21.50 36.06
N VAL A 524 -3.63 20.34 36.41
CA VAL A 524 -4.29 19.05 36.14
C VAL A 524 -5.54 18.85 37.00
N ILE A 525 -5.46 19.16 38.31
CA ILE A 525 -6.58 19.02 39.25
C ILE A 525 -7.75 19.93 38.81
N SER A 526 -7.50 21.19 38.47
CA SER A 526 -8.55 22.11 38.00
C SER A 526 -9.22 21.64 36.70
N LYS A 527 -8.45 21.10 35.74
CA LYS A 527 -9.02 20.49 34.53
C LYS A 527 -9.88 19.26 34.84
N LEU A 528 -9.45 18.42 35.78
CA LEU A 528 -10.21 17.25 36.23
C LEU A 528 -11.50 17.66 36.95
N LEU A 529 -11.46 18.67 37.81
CA LEU A 529 -12.64 19.21 38.48
C LEU A 529 -13.65 19.74 37.46
N LEU A 530 -13.23 20.59 36.53
CA LEU A 530 -14.10 21.08 35.45
C LEU A 530 -14.71 19.93 34.64
N GLN A 531 -13.90 18.92 34.27
CA GLN A 531 -14.41 17.74 33.54
C GLN A 531 -15.39 16.90 34.36
N ALA A 532 -15.16 16.76 35.67
CA ALA A 532 -16.04 16.01 36.55
C ALA A 532 -17.34 16.75 36.85
N THR A 533 -17.33 18.08 36.94
CA THR A 533 -18.54 18.89 37.15
C THR A 533 -19.41 18.96 35.90
N VAL A 534 -18.82 18.86 34.70
CA VAL A 534 -19.54 18.85 33.42
C VAL A 534 -20.06 17.44 33.04
N TYR A 535 -19.49 16.38 33.62
CA TYR A 535 -19.92 15.00 33.39
C TYR A 535 -21.07 14.62 34.31
#